data_AF-A0A365NG38-F1
#
_entry.id   AF-A0A365NG38-F1
#
_cell.length_a   1.000
_cell.length_b   1.000
_cell.length_c   1.000
_cell.angle_alpha   90.00
_cell.angle_beta   90.00
_cell.angle_gamma   90.00
#
_symmetry.space_group_name_H-M   'P 1'
#
loop_
_entity.id
_entity.type
_entity.pdbx_description
1 polymer ?
#
loop_
_entity_poly.entity_id
_entity_poly.type
_entity_poly.pdbx_seq_one_letter_code
_entity_poly.pdbx_strand_id
1 'polypeptide(L)'
;MSNSAEQLIQQHPANVVANPGYKTTSDKAWAHDYKPIKTTIVHTVIRNGITDANFEDAFMGMEDDDALRFRQPAVPTNQRHWRLETEADCENWFNTEITNVVLSAWHDYPPLMQTSHTKPLSEENISENVDCTFSVKYAQKRYTVAIGEFKRNLIDPQQWQSGSITRSGQRSLSQELRG
;
A
#
# COMPACT_ATOMS: atom_id res chain seq x y z
N MET A 1 -20.62 4.32 22.12
CA MET A 1 -20.92 4.36 20.68
C MET A 1 -19.73 3.74 19.98
N SER A 2 -19.91 2.64 19.26
CA SER A 2 -18.84 2.07 18.41
C SER A 2 -18.88 2.77 17.06
N ASN A 3 -17.72 3.13 16.51
CA ASN A 3 -17.65 3.62 15.14
C ASN A 3 -17.85 2.45 14.17
N SER A 4 -18.35 2.72 12.97
CA SER A 4 -18.30 1.75 11.87
C SER A 4 -16.98 1.88 11.11
N ALA A 5 -16.59 0.83 10.37
CA ALA A 5 -15.43 0.87 9.50
C ALA A 5 -15.54 1.98 8.45
N GLU A 6 -16.73 2.18 7.85
CA GLU A 6 -17.00 3.27 6.92
C GLU A 6 -16.67 4.64 7.50
N GLN A 7 -17.16 4.91 8.72
CA GLN A 7 -16.94 6.20 9.39
C GLN A 7 -15.46 6.49 9.59
N LEU A 8 -14.65 5.48 9.89
CA LEU A 8 -13.21 5.66 10.11
C LEU A 8 -12.42 5.68 8.80
N ILE A 9 -12.81 4.90 7.79
CA ILE A 9 -12.17 4.89 6.46
C ILE A 9 -12.34 6.24 5.75
N GLN A 10 -13.48 6.91 5.92
CA GLN A 10 -13.73 8.22 5.35
C GLN A 10 -12.98 9.37 6.06
N GLN A 11 -12.27 9.08 7.16
CA GLN A 11 -11.47 10.06 7.88
C GLN A 11 -10.01 10.02 7.44
N HIS A 12 -9.39 11.20 7.36
CA HIS A 12 -7.94 11.29 7.19
C HIS A 12 -7.25 10.98 8.52
N PRO A 13 -6.10 10.27 8.53
CA PRO A 13 -5.28 10.14 9.72
C PRO A 13 -5.00 11.48 10.40
N ALA A 14 -5.23 11.56 11.70
CA ALA A 14 -5.11 12.80 12.48
C ALA A 14 -3.79 12.90 13.28
N ASN A 15 -3.05 11.80 13.41
CA ASN A 15 -1.79 11.78 14.16
C ASN A 15 -0.70 12.60 13.47
N VAL A 16 0.11 13.29 14.27
CA VAL A 16 1.16 14.19 13.77
C VAL A 16 2.32 13.38 13.19
N VAL A 17 2.75 13.76 11.99
CA VAL A 17 3.86 13.10 11.27
C VAL A 17 5.00 14.10 11.02
N ALA A 18 6.19 13.77 11.53
CA ALA A 18 7.43 14.42 11.17
C ALA A 18 8.15 13.61 10.07
N ASN A 19 8.30 14.20 8.87
CA ASN A 19 9.04 13.61 7.75
C ASN A 19 10.38 14.34 7.55
N PRO A 20 11.51 13.83 8.09
CA PRO A 20 12.83 14.45 7.97
C PRO A 20 13.46 14.39 6.56
N GLY A 21 12.80 13.77 5.58
CA GLY A 21 13.29 13.77 4.20
C GLY A 21 14.22 12.62 3.79
N TYR A 22 14.63 11.74 4.71
CA TYR A 22 15.56 10.63 4.41
C TYR A 22 15.12 9.76 3.23
N LYS A 23 16.06 9.29 2.42
CA LYS A 23 15.74 8.57 1.19
C LYS A 23 16.34 7.18 1.23
N THR A 24 15.55 6.18 0.85
CA THR A 24 16.07 4.84 0.58
C THR A 24 16.37 4.63 -0.89
N THR A 25 17.11 3.58 -1.19
CA THR A 25 17.53 3.22 -2.54
C THR A 25 16.78 2.00 -3.04
N SER A 26 16.66 1.88 -4.37
CA SER A 26 16.17 0.68 -5.05
C SER A 26 17.23 0.29 -6.08
N ASP A 27 17.88 -0.85 -5.82
CA ASP A 27 18.89 -1.44 -6.72
C ASP A 27 19.10 -2.93 -6.37
N LYS A 28 17.99 -3.66 -6.18
CA LYS A 28 18.04 -5.08 -5.85
C LYS A 28 18.60 -5.84 -7.07
N ALA A 29 19.64 -6.65 -6.86
CA ALA A 29 20.34 -7.30 -7.96
C ALA A 29 19.43 -8.16 -8.86
N TRP A 30 18.46 -8.87 -8.27
CA TRP A 30 17.47 -9.68 -9.00
C TRP A 30 16.56 -8.83 -9.89
N ALA A 31 16.33 -7.56 -9.55
CA ALA A 31 15.41 -6.70 -10.30
C ALA A 31 15.96 -6.34 -11.69
N HIS A 32 17.28 -6.40 -11.89
CA HIS A 32 17.90 -6.02 -13.16
C HIS A 32 17.48 -6.91 -14.34
N ASP A 33 17.01 -8.13 -14.08
CA ASP A 33 16.53 -9.05 -15.12
C ASP A 33 15.16 -8.64 -15.68
N TYR A 34 14.40 -7.81 -14.96
CA TYR A 34 13.09 -7.32 -15.40
C TYR A 34 13.22 -6.11 -16.32
N LYS A 35 12.36 -6.03 -17.34
CA LYS A 35 12.31 -4.85 -18.22
C LYS A 35 11.69 -3.66 -17.46
N PRO A 36 12.27 -2.46 -17.46
CA PRO A 36 11.66 -1.28 -16.84
C PRO A 36 10.22 -1.02 -17.29
N ILE A 37 9.38 -0.46 -16.41
CA ILE A 37 8.05 0.01 -16.77
C ILE A 37 8.22 1.26 -17.65
N LYS A 38 7.61 1.23 -18.84
CA LYS A 38 7.74 2.32 -19.84
C LYS A 38 6.55 3.26 -19.90
N THR A 39 5.39 2.80 -19.43
CA THR A 39 4.14 3.54 -19.45
C THR A 39 3.42 3.26 -18.14
N THR A 40 3.01 4.31 -17.45
CA THR A 40 2.26 4.25 -16.19
C THR A 40 0.89 4.85 -16.40
N ILE A 41 -0.12 4.23 -15.79
CA ILE A 41 -1.42 4.86 -15.57
C ILE A 41 -1.37 5.35 -14.12
N VAL A 42 -1.48 6.66 -13.92
CA VAL A 42 -1.31 7.29 -12.61
C VAL A 42 -2.64 7.88 -12.17
N HIS A 43 -3.14 7.38 -11.05
CA HIS A 43 -4.40 7.79 -10.44
C HIS A 43 -4.23 8.86 -9.35
N THR A 44 -2.98 9.24 -9.03
CA THR A 44 -2.64 10.30 -8.07
C THR A 44 -1.75 11.34 -8.73
N VAL A 45 -2.25 12.56 -8.87
CA VAL A 45 -1.59 13.65 -9.59
C VAL A 45 -1.33 14.81 -8.65
N ILE A 46 -0.10 15.33 -8.64
CA ILE A 46 0.30 16.49 -7.86
C ILE A 46 0.46 17.69 -8.80
N ARG A 47 -0.40 18.70 -8.64
CA ARG A 47 -0.36 19.97 -9.40
C ARG A 47 -0.33 21.16 -8.45
N ASN A 48 0.66 22.03 -8.59
CA ASN A 48 0.82 23.22 -7.76
C ASN A 48 0.78 22.95 -6.24
N GLY A 49 1.32 21.81 -5.81
CA GLY A 49 1.31 21.37 -4.41
C GLY A 49 -0.02 20.77 -3.93
N ILE A 50 -1.03 20.69 -4.78
CA ILE A 50 -2.30 20.01 -4.50
C ILE A 50 -2.20 18.58 -5.02
N THR A 51 -2.48 17.61 -4.15
CA THR A 51 -2.62 16.20 -4.51
C THR A 51 -4.08 15.92 -4.84
N ASP A 52 -4.33 15.47 -6.06
CA ASP A 52 -5.62 14.97 -6.52
C ASP A 52 -5.49 13.46 -6.77
N ALA A 53 -6.48 12.68 -6.34
CA ALA A 53 -6.46 11.24 -6.49
C ALA A 53 -7.84 10.72 -6.89
N ASN A 54 -7.90 9.99 -8.00
CA ASN A 54 -9.13 9.37 -8.49
C ASN A 54 -8.88 7.90 -8.82
N PHE A 55 -9.55 7.03 -8.08
CA PHE A 55 -9.46 5.58 -8.24
C PHE A 55 -10.77 4.95 -8.74
N GLU A 56 -11.79 5.74 -9.10
CA GLU A 56 -13.09 5.24 -9.59
C GLU A 56 -12.95 4.44 -10.89
N ASP A 57 -12.02 4.85 -11.75
CA ASP A 57 -11.68 4.19 -13.01
C ASP A 57 -10.55 3.15 -12.85
N ALA A 58 -9.95 3.04 -11.66
CA ALA A 58 -8.95 2.01 -11.33
C ALA A 58 -9.58 0.76 -10.70
N PHE A 59 -10.67 0.93 -9.97
CA PHE A 59 -11.34 -0.13 -9.23
C PHE A 59 -12.75 -0.38 -9.76
N MET A 60 -13.33 -1.52 -9.35
CA MET A 60 -14.74 -1.76 -9.57
C MET A 60 -15.56 -0.85 -8.63
N GLY A 61 -16.80 -0.56 -9.01
CA GLY A 61 -17.72 0.14 -8.12
C GLY A 61 -18.01 -0.67 -6.85
N MET A 62 -18.64 -0.01 -5.86
CA MET A 62 -19.07 -0.68 -4.64
C MET A 62 -20.08 -1.80 -4.95
N GLU A 63 -19.83 -2.97 -4.38
CA GLU A 63 -20.69 -4.15 -4.47
C GLU A 63 -21.48 -4.33 -3.16
N ASP A 64 -22.48 -5.23 -3.17
CA ASP A 64 -23.34 -5.46 -2.00
C ASP A 64 -22.59 -5.93 -0.75
N ASP A 65 -21.45 -6.61 -0.93
CA ASP A 65 -20.62 -7.09 0.18
C ASP A 65 -19.82 -5.96 0.86
N ASP A 66 -19.53 -4.87 0.15
CA ASP A 66 -18.91 -3.68 0.75
C ASP A 66 -19.81 -3.05 1.80
N ALA A 67 -21.13 -3.06 1.60
CA ALA A 67 -22.09 -2.58 2.60
C ALA A 67 -22.03 -3.41 3.90
N LEU A 68 -21.70 -4.70 3.82
CA LEU A 68 -21.50 -5.56 4.99
C LEU A 68 -20.17 -5.25 5.69
N ARG A 69 -19.10 -5.02 4.92
CA ARG A 69 -17.78 -4.62 5.44
C ARG A 69 -17.83 -3.27 6.14
N PHE A 70 -18.50 -2.30 5.53
CA PHE A 70 -18.64 -0.93 6.05
C PHE A 70 -19.38 -0.81 7.37
N ARG A 71 -20.29 -1.74 7.66
CA ARG A 71 -21.02 -1.82 8.92
C ARG A 71 -20.23 -2.49 10.04
N GLN A 72 -19.06 -3.07 9.75
CA GLN A 72 -18.23 -3.70 10.77
C GLN A 72 -17.87 -2.71 11.88
N PRO A 73 -17.88 -3.13 13.15
CA PRO A 73 -17.39 -2.31 14.23
C PRO A 73 -15.90 -2.00 14.06
N ALA A 74 -15.52 -0.74 14.27
CA ALA A 74 -14.14 -0.29 14.16
C ALA A 74 -13.72 0.58 15.34
N VAL A 75 -12.43 0.55 15.65
CA VAL A 75 -11.81 1.31 16.74
C VAL A 75 -10.81 2.29 16.13
N PRO A 76 -10.88 3.59 16.49
CA PRO A 76 -9.93 4.57 15.98
C PRO A 76 -8.51 4.32 16.50
N THR A 77 -7.52 4.86 15.80
CA THR A 77 -6.14 4.82 16.25
C THR A 77 -5.95 5.67 17.50
N ASN A 78 -5.06 5.22 18.39
CA ASN A 78 -4.68 6.01 19.56
C ASN A 78 -3.87 7.25 19.12
N GLN A 79 -3.95 8.33 19.91
CA GLN A 79 -3.16 9.53 19.66
C GLN A 79 -1.66 9.26 19.81
N ARG A 80 -0.87 9.60 18.78
CA ARG A 80 0.59 9.36 18.72
C ARG A 80 1.30 10.42 17.88
N HIS A 81 2.61 10.51 18.07
CA HIS A 81 3.50 11.26 17.20
C HIS A 81 4.37 10.29 16.42
N TRP A 82 4.47 10.51 15.12
CA TRP A 82 5.30 9.72 14.23
C TRP A 82 6.51 10.54 13.79
N ARG A 83 7.67 9.89 13.75
CA ARG A 83 8.86 10.42 13.11
C ARG A 83 9.38 9.36 12.15
N LEU A 84 9.27 9.63 10.85
CA LEU A 84 9.52 8.62 9.83
C LEU A 84 11.00 8.65 9.46
N GLU A 85 11.90 7.96 10.14
CA GLU A 85 13.34 8.01 9.79
C GLU A 85 13.73 6.91 8.81
N THR A 86 13.09 5.76 8.93
CA THR A 86 13.37 4.53 8.19
C THR A 86 12.17 4.07 7.35
N GLU A 87 12.36 3.07 6.48
CA GLU A 87 11.25 2.38 5.81
C GLU A 87 10.32 1.70 6.83
N ALA A 88 10.88 1.08 7.87
CA ALA A 88 10.11 0.44 8.93
C ALA A 88 9.20 1.42 9.69
N ASP A 89 9.63 2.68 9.89
CA ASP A 89 8.76 3.71 10.48
C ASP A 89 7.57 4.03 9.56
N CYS A 90 7.80 4.08 8.25
CA CYS A 90 6.76 4.32 7.25
C CYS A 90 5.77 3.15 7.20
N GLU A 91 6.28 1.92 7.22
CA GLU A 91 5.47 0.70 7.30
C GLU A 91 4.62 0.71 8.58
N ASN A 92 5.22 0.96 9.74
CA ASN A 92 4.50 0.99 11.01
C ASN A 92 3.41 2.06 11.04
N TRP A 93 3.71 3.25 10.51
CA TRP A 93 2.73 4.31 10.36
C TRP A 93 1.58 3.88 9.45
N PHE A 94 1.88 3.36 8.27
CA PHE A 94 0.85 2.96 7.30
C PHE A 94 -0.03 1.84 7.87
N ASN A 95 0.58 0.83 8.49
CA ASN A 95 -0.16 -0.26 9.11
C ASN A 95 -1.05 0.24 10.25
N THR A 96 -0.54 1.16 11.07
CA THR A 96 -1.30 1.68 12.22
C THR A 96 -2.45 2.58 11.78
N GLU A 97 -2.17 3.55 10.92
CA GLU A 97 -3.10 4.64 10.59
C GLU A 97 -4.04 4.32 9.44
N ILE A 98 -3.65 3.41 8.54
CA ILE A 98 -4.43 3.06 7.34
C ILE A 98 -4.89 1.61 7.41
N THR A 99 -3.96 0.67 7.42
CA THR A 99 -4.27 -0.76 7.26
C THR A 99 -5.16 -1.27 8.40
N ASN A 100 -4.84 -0.99 9.66
CA ASN A 100 -5.64 -1.47 10.79
C ASN A 100 -7.09 -0.96 10.75
N VAL A 101 -7.29 0.27 10.30
CA VAL A 101 -8.63 0.84 10.10
C VAL A 101 -9.35 0.10 8.98
N VAL A 102 -8.70 -0.09 7.84
CA VAL A 102 -9.28 -0.83 6.70
C VAL A 102 -9.57 -2.30 7.04
N LEU A 103 -8.66 -2.99 7.73
CA LEU A 103 -8.80 -4.39 8.11
C LEU A 103 -9.99 -4.64 9.03
N SER A 104 -10.44 -3.65 9.80
CA SER A 104 -11.67 -3.77 10.58
C SER A 104 -12.89 -4.06 9.68
N ALA A 105 -12.94 -3.50 8.47
CA ALA A 105 -13.99 -3.76 7.49
C ALA A 105 -13.96 -5.20 6.97
N TRP A 106 -12.78 -5.80 6.94
CA TRP A 106 -12.53 -7.15 6.43
C TRP A 106 -12.45 -8.19 7.55
N HIS A 107 -13.05 -7.92 8.72
CA HIS A 107 -13.01 -8.87 9.83
C HIS A 107 -13.77 -10.16 9.49
N ASP A 108 -14.99 -10.03 8.94
CA ASP A 108 -15.91 -11.15 8.72
C ASP A 108 -16.21 -11.45 7.25
N TYR A 109 -16.02 -10.51 6.32
CA TYR A 109 -16.63 -10.58 4.97
C TYR A 109 -15.66 -10.38 3.80
N PRO A 110 -14.89 -11.40 3.38
CA PRO A 110 -14.36 -12.47 4.23
C PRO A 110 -13.21 -11.95 5.12
N PRO A 111 -12.78 -12.73 6.13
CA PRO A 111 -11.63 -12.40 6.95
C PRO A 111 -10.36 -12.25 6.12
N LEU A 112 -9.75 -11.07 6.15
CA LEU A 112 -8.49 -10.80 5.46
C LEU A 112 -7.31 -10.91 6.44
N MET A 113 -6.37 -11.79 6.12
CA MET A 113 -5.16 -12.02 6.91
C MET A 113 -3.99 -11.22 6.35
N GLN A 114 -3.38 -10.40 7.21
CA GLN A 114 -2.10 -9.76 6.95
C GLN A 114 -0.96 -10.62 7.52
N THR A 115 0.11 -10.79 6.74
CA THR A 115 1.39 -11.35 7.18
C THR A 115 2.52 -10.44 6.75
N SER A 116 3.44 -10.11 7.66
CA SER A 116 4.58 -9.23 7.38
C SER A 116 5.89 -10.00 7.19
N HIS A 117 6.79 -9.46 6.36
CA HIS A 117 8.13 -9.97 6.06
C HIS A 117 8.17 -11.48 5.76
N THR A 118 7.24 -11.92 4.92
CA THR A 118 7.09 -13.34 4.54
C THR A 118 7.37 -13.50 3.05
N LYS A 119 7.67 -14.75 2.64
CA LYS A 119 7.60 -15.11 1.24
C LYS A 119 6.18 -14.87 0.71
N PRO A 120 6.04 -14.38 -0.54
CA PRO A 120 4.73 -14.24 -1.17
C PRO A 120 4.05 -15.61 -1.29
N LEU A 121 2.73 -15.62 -1.26
CA LEU A 121 1.95 -16.82 -1.53
C LEU A 121 2.03 -17.12 -3.03
N SER A 122 2.92 -18.04 -3.39
CA SER A 122 3.11 -18.52 -4.76
C SER A 122 3.27 -20.04 -4.76
N GLU A 123 2.89 -20.67 -5.87
CA GLU A 123 3.23 -22.07 -6.14
C GLU A 123 4.71 -22.20 -6.55
N GLU A 124 5.31 -21.11 -7.00
CA GLU A 124 6.74 -21.01 -7.33
C GLU A 124 7.57 -20.68 -6.08
N ASN A 125 8.76 -21.27 -5.98
CA ASN A 125 9.67 -20.98 -4.87
C ASN A 125 10.38 -19.64 -5.09
N ILE A 126 9.78 -18.58 -4.57
CA ILE A 126 10.37 -17.23 -4.54
C ILE A 126 11.28 -17.12 -3.30
N SER A 127 12.48 -16.58 -3.49
CA SER A 127 13.50 -16.49 -2.42
C SER A 127 13.36 -15.22 -1.60
N GLU A 128 12.77 -14.20 -2.22
CA GLU A 128 12.55 -12.86 -1.74
C GLU A 128 11.37 -12.84 -0.77
N ASN A 129 11.52 -12.06 0.30
CA ASN A 129 10.42 -11.72 1.18
C ASN A 129 9.80 -10.41 0.73
N VAL A 130 8.50 -10.28 0.99
CA VAL A 130 7.77 -9.03 0.83
C VAL A 130 7.42 -8.43 2.19
N ASP A 131 7.35 -7.10 2.28
CA ASP A 131 7.11 -6.39 3.53
C ASP A 131 5.75 -6.76 4.13
N CYS A 132 4.69 -6.80 3.30
CA CYS A 132 3.40 -7.34 3.74
C CYS A 132 2.64 -8.06 2.63
N THR A 133 1.83 -9.04 3.04
CA THR A 133 0.89 -9.76 2.17
C THR A 133 -0.47 -9.81 2.84
N PHE A 134 -1.49 -9.49 2.05
CA PHE A 134 -2.90 -9.56 2.42
C PHE A 134 -3.54 -10.72 1.66
N SER A 135 -4.35 -11.51 2.35
CA SER A 135 -4.86 -12.76 1.80
C SER A 135 -6.18 -13.19 2.41
N VAL A 136 -6.96 -13.93 1.63
CA VAL A 136 -8.23 -14.52 2.08
C VAL A 136 -8.15 -16.04 1.96
N LYS A 137 -8.87 -16.74 2.84
CA LYS A 137 -8.99 -18.19 2.76
C LYS A 137 -10.37 -18.55 2.19
N TYR A 138 -10.39 -19.25 1.06
CA TYR A 138 -11.60 -19.73 0.41
C TYR A 138 -11.44 -21.20 0.02
N ALA A 139 -12.43 -22.04 0.32
CA ALA A 139 -12.39 -23.48 0.04
C ALA A 139 -11.08 -24.18 0.49
N GLN A 140 -10.61 -23.85 1.70
CA GLN A 140 -9.34 -24.31 2.30
C GLN A 140 -8.05 -23.87 1.59
N LYS A 141 -8.15 -23.09 0.51
CA LYS A 141 -7.00 -22.48 -0.18
C LYS A 141 -6.83 -21.03 0.22
N ARG A 142 -5.60 -20.54 0.26
CA ARG A 142 -5.26 -19.15 0.57
C ARG A 142 -4.96 -18.42 -0.74
N TYR A 143 -5.58 -17.27 -0.93
CA TYR A 143 -5.44 -16.44 -2.12
C TYR A 143 -4.88 -15.08 -1.71
N THR A 144 -3.87 -14.61 -2.44
CA THR A 144 -3.33 -13.25 -2.28
C THR A 144 -4.32 -12.24 -2.81
N VAL A 145 -4.60 -11.20 -2.01
CA VAL A 145 -5.41 -10.05 -2.41
C VAL A 145 -4.50 -8.87 -2.76
N ALA A 146 -3.48 -8.62 -1.93
CA ALA A 146 -2.53 -7.55 -2.15
C ALA A 146 -1.15 -7.88 -1.55
N ILE A 147 -0.11 -7.26 -2.10
CA ILE A 147 1.25 -7.29 -1.59
C ILE A 147 1.68 -5.83 -1.40
N GLY A 148 2.32 -5.52 -0.28
CA GLY A 148 2.90 -4.21 -0.02
C GLY A 148 4.40 -4.30 0.12
N GLU A 149 5.08 -3.32 -0.48
CA GLU A 149 6.50 -3.02 -0.35
C GLU A 149 6.63 -1.55 0.00
N PHE A 150 7.49 -1.21 0.97
CA PHE A 150 7.66 0.15 1.44
C PHE A 150 8.98 0.73 0.97
N LYS A 151 8.91 1.87 0.28
CA LYS A 151 10.08 2.69 -0.09
C LYS A 151 9.91 4.09 0.42
N ARG A 152 11.00 4.70 0.90
CA ARG A 152 10.97 6.02 1.52
C ARG A 152 11.48 7.10 0.57
N ASN A 153 10.63 8.07 0.27
CA ASN A 153 10.97 9.27 -0.54
C ASN A 153 11.66 8.95 -1.88
N LEU A 154 11.35 7.80 -2.47
CA LEU A 154 12.04 7.29 -3.65
C LEU A 154 11.42 7.78 -4.96
N ILE A 155 10.09 7.87 -5.01
CA ILE A 155 9.32 8.26 -6.21
C ILE A 155 9.66 9.69 -6.62
N ASP A 156 9.97 9.88 -7.89
CA ASP A 156 10.05 11.19 -8.54
C ASP A 156 8.69 11.50 -9.20
N PRO A 157 7.85 12.37 -8.61
CA PRO A 157 6.49 12.57 -9.11
C PRO A 157 6.45 13.03 -10.57
N GLN A 158 7.46 13.76 -11.05
CA GLN A 158 7.48 14.26 -12.41
C GLN A 158 7.67 13.13 -13.43
N GLN A 159 8.56 12.17 -13.14
CA GLN A 159 8.79 11.03 -14.05
C GLN A 159 7.61 10.07 -14.08
N TRP A 160 7.04 9.79 -12.91
CA TRP A 160 5.94 8.83 -12.80
C TRP A 160 4.65 9.38 -13.41
N GLN A 161 4.31 10.65 -13.18
CA GLN A 161 3.13 11.28 -13.76
C GLN A 161 3.25 11.58 -15.25
N SER A 162 4.47 11.79 -15.78
CA SER A 162 4.67 11.98 -17.24
C SER A 162 4.69 10.67 -18.01
N GLY A 163 4.74 9.52 -17.32
CA GLY A 163 4.90 8.21 -17.93
C GLY A 163 6.28 7.95 -18.54
N SER A 164 7.25 8.86 -18.39
CA SER A 164 8.59 8.75 -18.97
C SER A 164 9.65 8.51 -17.90
N ILE A 165 9.82 7.24 -17.53
CA ILE A 165 10.79 6.80 -16.51
C ILE A 165 12.18 6.66 -17.13
N THR A 166 12.96 7.74 -17.07
CA THR A 166 14.28 7.83 -17.75
C THR A 166 15.48 7.87 -16.80
N ARG A 167 15.33 8.38 -15.57
CA ARG A 167 16.44 8.48 -14.60
C ARG A 167 16.78 7.09 -14.06
N SER A 168 18.07 6.80 -13.88
CA SER A 168 18.57 5.47 -13.45
C SER A 168 17.88 4.94 -12.20
N GLY A 169 17.78 5.73 -11.13
CA GLY A 169 17.13 5.29 -9.89
C GLY A 169 15.63 5.02 -10.02
N GLN A 170 14.92 5.74 -10.90
CA GLN A 170 13.51 5.46 -11.17
C GLN A 170 13.35 4.24 -12.08
N ARG A 171 14.32 3.98 -12.97
CA ARG A 171 14.37 2.76 -13.77
C ARG A 171 14.58 1.54 -12.89
N SER A 172 15.54 1.56 -11.97
CA SER A 172 15.74 0.48 -10.99
C SER A 172 14.47 0.24 -10.16
N LEU A 173 13.84 1.30 -9.64
CA LEU A 173 12.55 1.20 -8.95
C LEU A 173 11.46 0.58 -9.82
N SER A 174 11.35 0.98 -11.08
CA SER A 174 10.34 0.43 -11.99
C SER A 174 10.56 -1.06 -12.31
N GLN A 175 11.81 -1.53 -12.25
CA GLN A 175 12.13 -2.94 -12.42
C GLN A 175 11.77 -3.73 -11.16
N GLU A 176 12.11 -3.18 -9.99
CA GLU A 176 11.73 -3.76 -8.69
C GLU A 176 10.21 -3.85 -8.51
N LEU A 177 9.45 -2.86 -8.99
CA LEU A 177 7.98 -2.91 -8.93
C LEU A 177 7.33 -3.86 -9.94
N ARG A 178 8.09 -4.33 -10.93
CA ARG A 178 7.59 -5.25 -11.95
C ARG A 178 7.80 -6.71 -11.56
N GLY A 179 8.94 -7.04 -10.99
CA GLY A 179 9.24 -8.40 -10.52
C GLY A 179 8.69 -8.64 -9.14
#